data_AF-A0A1S8KI50-F1
#
_entry.id   AF-A0A1S8KI50-F1
#
_cell.length_a   1.000
_cell.length_b   1.000
_cell.length_c   1.000
_cell.angle_alpha   90.00
_cell.angle_beta   90.00
_cell.angle_gamma   90.00
#
_symmetry.space_group_name_H-M   'P 1'
#
loop_
_entity.id
_entity.type
_entity.pdbx_description
1 polymer ?
#
loop_
_entity_poly.entity_id
_entity_poly.type
_entity_poly.pdbx_seq_one_letter_code
_entity_poly.pdbx_strand_id
1 'polypeptide(L)'
;IQCFFWMFGIHGAQVTGPIIEPLLLQNSDVNRIAYQAGKELPNIITYEFLYNFVFSGGAGCLFALAILTFFFSKSQENKTLGKLSIAPVSFQVAEPLLFGFPTILNIKMLIPFVTAPVVTTLITYFSMSMGLVAKPVGATIPWTTPPIIAGFLASGGRISGAVIQVITIAINVLIYYPFFKLDDNAKLKSEKND
;
A
#
# COMPACT_ATOMS: atom_id res chain seq x y z
N ILE A 1 -3.76 -9.60 8.47
CA ILE A 1 -4.72 -9.30 9.56
C ILE A 1 -5.48 -8.00 9.29
N GLN A 2 -4.82 -6.86 9.04
CA GLN A 2 -5.53 -5.59 8.75
C GLN A 2 -6.58 -5.69 7.63
N CYS A 3 -6.25 -6.38 6.54
CA CYS A 3 -7.18 -6.59 5.42
C CYS A 3 -8.46 -7.35 5.83
N PHE A 4 -8.35 -8.27 6.79
CA PHE A 4 -9.49 -9.04 7.28
C PHE A 4 -10.48 -8.15 8.04
N PHE A 5 -10.01 -7.25 8.90
CA PHE A 5 -10.88 -6.29 9.59
C PHE A 5 -11.53 -5.30 8.61
N TRP A 6 -10.76 -4.80 7.64
CA TRP A 6 -11.28 -3.89 6.63
C TRP A 6 -12.37 -4.53 5.76
N MET A 7 -12.36 -5.85 5.56
CA MET A 7 -13.44 -6.57 4.89
C MET A 7 -14.79 -6.40 5.59
N PHE A 8 -14.80 -6.22 6.91
CA PHE A 8 -16.00 -5.97 7.72
C PHE A 8 -16.24 -4.48 8.00
N GLY A 9 -15.50 -3.58 7.34
CA GLY A 9 -15.58 -2.14 7.60
C GLY A 9 -14.92 -1.68 8.91
N ILE A 10 -14.17 -2.57 9.58
CA ILE A 10 -13.44 -2.23 10.80
C ILE A 10 -12.04 -1.76 10.41
N HIS A 11 -11.61 -0.62 10.97
CA HIS A 11 -10.32 -0.03 10.62
C HIS A 11 -9.15 -0.92 11.09
N GLY A 12 -8.58 -1.72 10.18
CA GLY A 12 -7.61 -2.76 10.53
C GLY A 12 -6.33 -2.25 11.20
N ALA A 13 -5.81 -1.08 10.79
CA ALA A 13 -4.63 -0.50 11.44
C ALA A 13 -4.89 -0.08 12.90
N GLN A 14 -6.06 0.47 13.22
CA GLN A 14 -6.41 0.86 14.60
C GLN A 14 -6.59 -0.37 15.51
N VAL A 15 -7.03 -1.50 14.97
CA VAL A 15 -7.16 -2.75 15.74
C VAL A 15 -5.79 -3.42 15.95
N THR A 16 -4.95 -3.46 14.93
CA THR A 16 -3.68 -4.21 14.98
C THR A 16 -2.49 -3.38 15.45
N GLY A 17 -2.54 -2.07 15.27
CA GLY A 17 -1.47 -1.11 15.56
C GLY A 17 -0.97 -1.20 17.00
N PRO A 18 -1.84 -1.13 18.02
CA PRO A 18 -1.43 -1.21 19.43
C PRO A 18 -0.66 -2.50 19.80
N ILE A 19 -0.81 -3.56 19.01
CA ILE A 19 -0.15 -4.85 19.25
C ILE A 19 1.20 -4.92 18.51
N ILE A 20 1.23 -4.46 17.26
CA ILE A 20 2.37 -4.69 16.36
C ILE A 20 3.34 -3.50 16.34
N GLU A 21 2.84 -2.27 16.44
CA GLU A 21 3.67 -1.07 16.31
C GLU A 21 4.76 -0.93 17.37
N PRO A 22 4.56 -1.27 18.66
CA PRO A 22 5.64 -1.20 19.63
C PRO A 22 6.87 -2.04 19.24
N LEU A 23 6.64 -3.24 18.71
CA LEU A 23 7.71 -4.14 18.23
C LEU A 23 8.40 -3.57 16.98
N LEU A 24 7.61 -3.02 16.05
CA LEU A 24 8.15 -2.41 14.84
C LEU A 24 8.95 -1.14 15.13
N LEU A 25 8.49 -0.30 16.04
CA LEU A 25 9.16 0.92 16.47
C LEU A 25 10.46 0.60 17.22
N GLN A 26 10.49 -0.44 18.04
CA GLN A 26 11.73 -0.93 18.64
C GLN A 26 12.76 -1.31 17.57
N ASN A 27 12.35 -2.06 16.53
CA ASN A 27 13.25 -2.41 15.43
C ASN A 27 13.72 -1.17 14.64
N SER A 28 12.86 -0.17 14.50
CA SER A 28 13.16 1.10 13.85
C SER A 28 14.22 1.86 14.63
N ASP A 29 14.10 1.92 15.96
CA ASP A 29 15.08 2.60 16.83
C ASP A 29 16.46 1.91 16.81
N VAL A 30 16.49 0.59 16.81
CA VAL A 30 17.74 -0.18 16.64
C VAL A 30 18.42 0.17 15.30
N ASN A 31 17.66 0.26 14.21
CA ASN A 31 18.20 0.68 12.91
C ASN A 31 18.67 2.15 12.93
N ARG A 32 17.92 3.05 13.58
CA ARG A 32 18.28 4.47 13.72
C ARG A 32 19.63 4.64 14.41
N ILE A 33 19.85 3.93 15.52
CA ILE A 33 21.11 3.95 16.28
C ILE A 33 22.26 3.40 15.41
N ALA A 34 22.04 2.28 14.72
CA ALA A 34 23.05 1.69 13.84
C ALA A 34 23.40 2.63 12.68
N TYR A 35 22.41 3.25 12.05
CA TYR A 35 22.60 4.20 10.95
C TYR A 35 23.39 5.43 11.38
N GLN A 36 23.04 6.03 12.53
CA GLN A 36 23.77 7.18 13.09
C GLN A 36 25.23 6.85 13.44
N ALA A 37 25.50 5.59 13.82
CA ALA A 37 26.85 5.10 14.08
C ALA A 37 27.60 4.64 12.82
N GLY A 38 27.02 4.76 11.63
CA GLY A 38 27.62 4.28 10.37
C GLY A 38 27.75 2.76 10.28
N LYS A 39 26.96 2.01 11.06
CA LYS A 39 26.98 0.54 11.12
C LYS A 39 25.93 -0.06 10.18
N GLU A 40 26.06 -1.36 9.92
CA GLU A 40 25.05 -2.11 9.18
C GLU A 40 23.72 -2.14 9.92
N LEU A 41 22.63 -2.07 9.15
CA LEU A 41 21.27 -2.03 9.68
C LEU A 41 20.79 -3.47 9.95
N PRO A 42 20.49 -3.82 11.21
CA PRO A 42 20.17 -5.20 11.57
C PRO A 42 18.79 -5.63 11.09
N ASN A 43 17.79 -4.75 11.12
CA ASN A 43 16.39 -5.13 10.90
C ASN A 43 15.90 -4.75 9.49
N ILE A 44 15.14 -5.65 8.87
CA ILE A 44 14.36 -5.35 7.65
C ILE A 44 12.93 -4.96 8.05
N ILE A 45 12.32 -5.73 8.97
CA ILE A 45 10.95 -5.51 9.42
C ILE A 45 10.94 -4.41 10.49
N THR A 46 10.64 -3.19 10.08
CA THR A 46 10.51 -2.00 10.92
C THR A 46 9.13 -1.37 10.72
N TYR A 47 8.85 -0.25 11.40
CA TYR A 47 7.62 0.50 11.19
C TYR A 47 7.53 0.99 9.74
N GLU A 48 8.62 1.55 9.23
CA GLU A 48 8.68 2.11 7.88
C GLU A 48 8.61 1.02 6.80
N PHE A 49 9.15 -0.17 7.07
CA PHE A 49 8.95 -1.32 6.18
C PHE A 49 7.46 -1.54 5.90
N LEU A 50 6.65 -1.60 6.96
CA LEU A 50 5.23 -1.89 6.81
C LEU A 50 4.44 -0.70 6.24
N TYR A 51 4.62 0.48 6.82
CA TYR A 51 3.78 1.65 6.51
C TYR A 51 4.27 2.49 5.32
N ASN A 52 5.56 2.45 4.99
CA ASN A 52 6.13 3.24 3.89
C ASN A 52 6.54 2.41 2.68
N PHE A 53 6.77 1.10 2.80
CA PHE A 53 7.06 0.23 1.65
C PHE A 53 5.91 -0.71 1.27
N VAL A 54 5.21 -1.30 2.25
CA VAL A 54 4.18 -2.30 1.96
C VAL A 54 2.81 -1.67 1.70
N PHE A 55 2.30 -0.87 2.63
CA PHE A 55 0.92 -0.38 2.60
C PHE A 55 0.69 0.86 1.74
N SER A 56 1.22 0.86 0.51
CA SER A 56 1.03 1.96 -0.46
C SER A 56 -0.46 2.21 -0.77
N GLY A 57 -1.02 3.28 -0.23
CA GLY A 57 -2.46 3.56 -0.33
C GLY A 57 -3.30 2.77 0.69
N GLY A 58 -2.72 2.41 1.83
CA GLY A 58 -3.39 1.69 2.92
C GLY A 58 -3.19 0.17 2.89
N ALA A 59 -3.91 -0.52 3.78
CA ALA A 59 -3.67 -1.93 4.12
C ALA A 59 -3.71 -2.91 2.93
N GLY A 60 -4.47 -2.61 1.88
CA GLY A 60 -4.60 -3.44 0.68
C GLY A 60 -3.79 -2.98 -0.53
N CYS A 61 -2.84 -2.07 -0.35
CA CYS A 61 -2.11 -1.43 -1.45
C CYS A 61 -3.03 -0.71 -2.46
N LEU A 62 -4.06 0.01 -1.97
CA LEU A 62 -5.13 0.56 -2.80
C LEU A 62 -4.69 1.72 -3.72
N PHE A 63 -3.46 2.20 -3.60
CA PHE A 63 -2.92 3.17 -4.56
C PHE A 63 -2.92 2.61 -5.99
N ALA A 64 -2.68 1.31 -6.15
CA ALA A 64 -2.82 0.63 -7.43
C ALA A 64 -4.25 0.68 -7.98
N LEU A 65 -5.25 0.45 -7.12
CA LEU A 65 -6.65 0.55 -7.50
C LEU A 65 -7.04 2.00 -7.82
N ALA A 66 -6.51 3.00 -7.09
CA ALA A 66 -6.74 4.42 -7.37
C ALA A 66 -6.19 4.82 -8.75
N ILE A 67 -5.01 4.33 -9.13
CA ILE A 67 -4.45 4.50 -10.47
C ILE A 67 -5.40 3.92 -11.52
N LEU A 68 -5.89 2.69 -11.29
CA LEU A 68 -6.81 2.03 -12.21
C LEU A 68 -8.13 2.80 -12.36
N THR A 69 -8.76 3.17 -11.24
CA THR A 69 -10.06 3.86 -11.26
C THR A 69 -9.95 5.27 -11.82
N PHE A 70 -8.83 5.97 -11.61
CA PHE A 70 -8.63 7.31 -12.16
C PHE A 70 -8.33 7.31 -13.66
N PHE A 71 -7.41 6.44 -14.12
CA PHE A 71 -6.92 6.49 -15.51
C PHE A 71 -7.66 5.55 -16.48
N PHE A 72 -8.27 4.47 -16.01
CA PHE A 72 -8.78 3.40 -16.88
C PHE A 72 -10.29 3.15 -16.80
N SER A 73 -11.02 3.85 -15.91
CA SER A 73 -12.47 3.67 -15.76
C SER A 73 -13.24 4.11 -17.00
N LYS A 74 -14.24 3.32 -17.37
CA LYS A 74 -15.17 3.62 -18.47
C LYS A 74 -16.54 4.00 -17.94
N SER A 75 -17.02 3.34 -16.89
CA SER A 75 -18.27 3.69 -16.20
C SER A 75 -18.18 5.09 -15.61
N GLN A 76 -19.31 5.82 -15.60
CA GLN A 76 -19.37 7.15 -15.02
C GLN A 76 -19.21 7.13 -13.51
N GLU A 77 -19.73 6.09 -12.86
CA GLU A 77 -19.56 5.87 -11.43
C GLU A 77 -18.07 5.75 -11.05
N ASN A 78 -17.32 4.83 -11.68
CA ASN A 78 -15.90 4.64 -11.33
C ASN A 78 -15.01 5.81 -11.77
N LYS A 79 -15.36 6.53 -12.85
CA LYS A 79 -14.66 7.79 -13.21
C LYS A 79 -14.82 8.86 -12.14
N THR A 80 -16.03 9.01 -11.62
CA THR A 80 -16.32 9.99 -10.56
C THR A 80 -15.57 9.60 -9.29
N LEU A 81 -15.64 8.32 -8.91
CA LEU A 81 -14.91 7.79 -7.77
C LEU A 81 -13.39 7.99 -7.90
N GLY A 82 -12.80 7.65 -9.04
CA GLY A 82 -11.36 7.82 -9.30
C GLY A 82 -10.90 9.27 -9.07
N LYS A 83 -11.66 10.26 -9.56
CA LYS A 83 -11.36 11.69 -9.36
C LYS A 83 -11.43 12.12 -7.89
N LEU A 84 -12.39 11.58 -7.14
CA LEU A 84 -12.57 11.88 -5.71
C LEU A 84 -11.53 11.19 -4.84
N SER A 85 -11.07 10.00 -5.23
CA SER A 85 -10.21 9.15 -4.40
C SER A 85 -8.71 9.29 -4.65
N ILE A 86 -8.26 9.69 -5.85
CA ILE A 86 -6.83 9.65 -6.16
C ILE A 86 -5.98 10.53 -5.23
N ALA A 87 -6.46 11.74 -4.91
CA ALA A 87 -5.76 12.66 -4.02
C ALA A 87 -5.61 12.09 -2.60
N PRO A 88 -6.69 11.72 -1.87
CA PRO A 88 -6.55 11.16 -0.53
C PRO A 88 -5.73 9.86 -0.51
N VAL A 89 -5.92 8.96 -1.49
CA VAL A 89 -5.17 7.69 -1.54
C VAL A 89 -3.67 7.93 -1.82
N SER A 90 -3.31 9.00 -2.52
CA SER A 90 -1.90 9.41 -2.71
C SER A 90 -1.23 9.79 -1.39
N PHE A 91 -2.00 10.20 -0.37
CA PHE A 91 -1.55 10.43 1.00
C PHE A 91 -1.93 9.27 1.94
N GLN A 92 -2.11 8.09 1.35
CA GLN A 92 -2.40 6.82 2.03
C GLN A 92 -3.77 6.76 2.73
N VAL A 93 -4.62 7.78 2.57
CA VAL A 93 -6.00 7.82 3.08
C VAL A 93 -6.91 7.06 2.13
N ALA A 94 -7.22 5.82 2.47
CA ALA A 94 -7.80 4.85 1.56
C ALA A 94 -9.34 4.81 1.59
N GLU A 95 -9.96 5.40 2.61
CA GLU A 95 -11.38 5.32 2.93
C GLU A 95 -12.29 5.71 1.76
N PRO A 96 -12.04 6.83 1.03
CA PRO A 96 -12.91 7.20 -0.09
C PRO A 96 -13.00 6.11 -1.16
N LEU A 97 -11.88 5.43 -1.44
CA LEU A 97 -11.84 4.36 -2.43
C LEU A 97 -12.35 3.03 -1.85
N LEU A 98 -12.02 2.73 -0.60
CA LEU A 98 -12.43 1.49 0.06
C LEU A 98 -13.96 1.40 0.23
N PHE A 99 -14.60 2.52 0.58
CA PHE A 99 -16.06 2.60 0.75
C PHE A 99 -16.78 2.86 -0.57
N GLY A 100 -16.17 3.59 -1.50
CA GLY A 100 -16.79 3.91 -2.80
C GLY A 100 -16.65 2.80 -3.86
N PHE A 101 -15.55 2.05 -3.83
CA PHE A 101 -15.38 0.85 -4.65
C PHE A 101 -15.90 -0.35 -3.84
N PRO A 102 -16.58 -1.36 -4.43
CA PRO A 102 -17.15 -2.48 -3.69
C PRO A 102 -16.08 -3.43 -3.15
N THR A 103 -15.26 -2.97 -2.21
CA THR A 103 -14.12 -3.68 -1.62
C THR A 103 -14.53 -4.35 -0.31
N ILE A 104 -15.37 -3.68 0.48
CA ILE A 104 -15.93 -4.17 1.74
C ILE A 104 -16.98 -5.24 1.46
N LEU A 105 -16.97 -6.33 2.25
CA LEU A 105 -17.86 -7.48 2.13
C LEU A 105 -17.92 -8.14 0.73
N ASN A 106 -16.94 -7.86 -0.15
CA ASN A 106 -16.87 -8.43 -1.48
C ASN A 106 -15.73 -9.45 -1.58
N ILE A 107 -16.08 -10.73 -1.62
CA ILE A 107 -15.13 -11.85 -1.71
C ILE A 107 -14.25 -11.75 -2.97
N LYS A 108 -14.77 -11.23 -4.08
CA LYS A 108 -13.96 -11.06 -5.31
C LYS A 108 -12.85 -10.05 -5.09
N MET A 109 -13.16 -8.93 -4.42
CA MET A 109 -12.17 -7.89 -4.12
C MET A 109 -11.25 -8.25 -2.95
N LEU A 110 -11.64 -9.19 -2.09
CA LEU A 110 -10.78 -9.69 -1.03
C LEU A 110 -9.49 -10.32 -1.59
N ILE A 111 -9.58 -10.97 -2.76
CA ILE A 111 -8.43 -11.63 -3.40
C ILE A 111 -7.30 -10.62 -3.67
N PRO A 112 -7.47 -9.58 -4.51
CA PRO A 112 -6.40 -8.61 -4.73
C PRO A 112 -6.08 -7.81 -3.46
N PHE A 113 -7.07 -7.56 -2.59
CA PHE A 113 -6.87 -6.80 -1.35
C PHE A 113 -5.94 -7.49 -0.35
N VAL A 114 -5.90 -8.83 -0.32
CA VAL A 114 -4.95 -9.60 0.50
C VAL A 114 -3.69 -9.94 -0.27
N THR A 115 -3.80 -10.31 -1.55
CA THR A 115 -2.66 -10.74 -2.35
C THR A 115 -1.66 -9.61 -2.61
N ALA A 116 -2.13 -8.40 -2.91
CA ALA A 116 -1.26 -7.25 -3.18
C ALA A 116 -0.28 -6.93 -2.03
N PRO A 117 -0.73 -6.75 -0.77
CA PRO A 117 0.19 -6.49 0.34
C PRO A 117 1.09 -7.68 0.66
N VAL A 118 0.62 -8.93 0.50
CA VAL A 118 1.47 -10.12 0.70
C VAL A 118 2.59 -10.17 -0.34
N VAL A 119 2.27 -10.01 -1.62
CA VAL A 119 3.25 -9.99 -2.71
C VAL A 119 4.24 -8.83 -2.52
N THR A 120 3.73 -7.64 -2.19
CA THR A 120 4.56 -6.47 -1.91
C THR A 120 5.52 -6.72 -0.74
N THR A 121 5.04 -7.36 0.34
CA THR A 121 5.86 -7.73 1.50
C THR A 121 7.00 -8.68 1.10
N LEU A 122 6.68 -9.75 0.37
CA LEU A 122 7.68 -10.75 -0.04
C LEU A 122 8.74 -10.12 -0.96
N ILE A 123 8.30 -9.39 -1.99
CA ILE A 123 9.21 -8.75 -2.94
C ILE A 123 10.14 -7.76 -2.23
N THR A 124 9.58 -6.90 -1.37
CA THR A 124 10.37 -5.89 -0.65
C THR A 124 11.33 -6.55 0.32
N TYR A 125 10.85 -7.52 1.12
CA TYR A 125 11.67 -8.22 2.11
C TYR A 125 12.86 -8.93 1.47
N PHE A 126 12.62 -9.75 0.43
CA PHE A 126 13.70 -10.49 -0.22
C PHE A 126 14.65 -9.56 -0.97
N SER A 127 14.16 -8.48 -1.60
CA SER A 127 15.02 -7.48 -2.24
C SER A 127 15.96 -6.81 -1.23
N MET A 128 15.48 -6.53 -0.02
CA MET A 128 16.31 -5.99 1.06
C MET A 128 17.25 -7.04 1.67
N SER A 129 16.79 -8.28 1.81
CA SER A 129 17.60 -9.38 2.36
C SER A 129 18.74 -9.78 1.44
N MET A 130 18.57 -9.67 0.12
CA MET A 130 19.62 -9.92 -0.87
C MET A 130 20.54 -8.70 -1.07
N GLY A 131 20.29 -7.57 -0.39
CA GLY A 131 21.08 -6.34 -0.53
C GLY A 131 20.81 -5.54 -1.82
N LEU A 132 19.82 -5.91 -2.62
CA LEU A 132 19.42 -5.17 -3.82
C LEU A 132 18.75 -3.82 -3.48
N VAL A 133 18.07 -3.77 -2.34
CA VAL A 133 17.36 -2.60 -1.85
C VAL A 133 17.85 -2.27 -0.45
N ALA A 134 18.10 -0.98 -0.20
CA ALA A 134 18.49 -0.53 1.11
C ALA A 134 17.38 -0.72 2.16
N LYS A 135 17.79 -1.20 3.34
CA LYS A 135 16.91 -1.37 4.51
C LYS A 135 16.43 -0.02 5.07
N PRO A 136 15.31 0.01 5.81
CA PRO A 136 14.83 1.24 6.42
C PRO A 136 15.78 1.77 7.50
N VAL A 137 16.11 3.06 7.46
CA VAL A 137 17.12 3.67 8.36
C VAL A 137 16.60 4.01 9.75
N GLY A 138 15.31 3.77 10.05
CA GLY A 138 14.69 4.12 11.32
C GLY A 138 14.40 5.63 11.47
N ALA A 139 14.32 6.36 10.35
CA ALA A 139 13.86 7.74 10.35
C ALA A 139 12.33 7.76 10.43
N THR A 140 11.78 8.60 11.32
CA THR A 140 10.33 8.77 11.48
C THR A 140 9.72 9.40 10.23
N ILE A 141 9.23 8.57 9.31
CA ILE A 141 8.50 9.02 8.12
C ILE A 141 7.00 8.88 8.39
N PRO A 142 6.22 9.97 8.31
CA PRO A 142 4.77 9.88 8.45
C PRO A 142 4.19 8.86 7.47
N TRP A 143 3.27 8.01 7.94
CA TRP A 143 2.58 7.05 7.09
C TRP A 143 1.73 7.74 6.01
N THR A 144 1.45 9.04 6.08
CA THR A 144 0.75 9.77 5.00
C THR A 144 1.68 10.22 3.88
N THR A 145 2.98 9.95 3.98
CA THR A 145 3.96 10.34 2.95
C THR A 145 3.63 9.63 1.62
N PRO A 146 3.56 10.36 0.50
CA PRO A 146 3.24 9.75 -0.78
C PRO A 146 4.16 8.59 -1.15
N PRO A 147 3.64 7.53 -1.80
CA PRO A 147 4.45 6.42 -2.29
C PRO A 147 5.60 6.92 -3.19
N ILE A 148 6.64 6.10 -3.35
CA ILE A 148 7.92 6.45 -4.01
C ILE A 148 8.76 7.40 -3.15
N ILE A 149 8.23 8.58 -2.80
CA ILE A 149 8.90 9.54 -1.89
C ILE A 149 9.12 8.88 -0.53
N ALA A 150 8.09 8.20 -0.01
CA ALA A 150 8.17 7.47 1.24
C ALA A 150 9.30 6.42 1.22
N GLY A 151 9.47 5.68 0.12
CA GLY A 151 10.53 4.67 0.00
C GLY A 151 11.94 5.27 -0.08
N PHE A 152 12.09 6.39 -0.78
CA PHE A 152 13.34 7.15 -0.82
C PHE A 152 13.75 7.65 0.58
N LEU A 153 12.83 8.29 1.30
CA LEU A 153 13.10 8.84 2.62
C LEU A 153 13.33 7.74 3.66
N ALA A 154 12.50 6.70 3.68
CA ALA A 154 12.63 5.59 4.63
C ALA A 154 13.96 4.83 4.49
N SER A 155 14.56 4.82 3.29
CA SER A 155 15.88 4.22 3.04
C SER A 155 17.06 5.19 3.22
N GLY A 156 16.83 6.36 3.83
CA GLY A 156 17.87 7.36 4.09
C GLY A 156 18.33 8.11 2.84
N GLY A 157 17.44 8.31 1.87
CA GLY A 157 17.74 8.99 0.61
C GLY A 157 18.36 8.08 -0.46
N ARG A 158 18.15 6.77 -0.36
CA ARG A 158 18.70 5.81 -1.33
C ARG A 158 17.68 5.54 -2.44
N ILE A 159 18.10 5.72 -3.70
CA ILE A 159 17.23 5.57 -4.88
C ILE A 159 16.62 4.17 -4.97
N SER A 160 17.31 3.13 -4.49
CA SER A 160 16.78 1.77 -4.43
C SER A 160 15.42 1.68 -3.71
N GLY A 161 15.19 2.52 -2.71
CA GLY A 161 13.92 2.57 -1.97
C GLY A 161 12.77 3.15 -2.79
N ALA A 162 13.04 4.14 -3.65
CA ALA A 162 12.04 4.64 -4.60
C ALA A 162 11.76 3.62 -5.71
N VAL A 163 12.81 2.98 -6.23
CA VAL A 163 12.69 2.01 -7.33
C VAL A 163 11.83 0.82 -6.93
N ILE A 164 12.04 0.26 -5.74
CA ILE A 164 11.22 -0.88 -5.29
C ILE A 164 9.74 -0.52 -5.17
N GLN A 165 9.42 0.72 -4.75
CA GLN A 165 8.04 1.20 -4.69
C GLN A 165 7.40 1.29 -6.08
N VAL A 166 8.12 1.80 -7.08
CA VAL A 166 7.61 1.82 -8.47
C VAL A 166 7.31 0.39 -8.94
N ILE A 167 8.20 -0.56 -8.65
CA ILE A 167 8.04 -1.96 -9.02
C ILE A 167 6.82 -2.58 -8.32
N THR A 168 6.69 -2.42 -7.01
CA THR A 168 5.58 -3.02 -6.25
C THR A 168 4.24 -2.37 -6.60
N ILE A 169 4.20 -1.05 -6.85
CA ILE A 169 3.00 -0.37 -7.36
C ILE A 169 2.60 -0.94 -8.72
N ALA A 170 3.54 -1.12 -9.65
CA ALA A 170 3.24 -1.69 -10.97
C ALA A 170 2.70 -3.13 -10.85
N ILE A 171 3.29 -3.95 -9.99
CA ILE A 171 2.81 -5.31 -9.73
C ILE A 171 1.41 -5.29 -9.11
N ASN A 172 1.15 -4.40 -8.16
CA ASN A 172 -0.16 -4.25 -7.54
C ASN A 172 -1.21 -3.79 -8.56
N VAL A 173 -0.86 -2.90 -9.50
CA VAL A 173 -1.73 -2.52 -10.62
C VAL A 173 -2.11 -3.75 -11.44
N LEU A 174 -1.15 -4.63 -11.75
CA LEU A 174 -1.42 -5.88 -12.47
C LEU A 174 -2.32 -6.84 -11.66
N ILE A 175 -2.12 -6.93 -10.34
CA ILE A 175 -2.95 -7.76 -9.44
C ILE A 175 -4.39 -7.25 -9.41
N TYR A 176 -4.60 -5.94 -9.31
CA TYR A 176 -5.94 -5.35 -9.24
C TYR A 176 -6.65 -5.26 -10.61
N TYR A 177 -5.90 -5.18 -11.71
CA TYR A 177 -6.44 -4.97 -13.06
C TYR A 177 -7.60 -5.89 -13.45
N PRO A 178 -7.54 -7.23 -13.30
CA PRO A 178 -8.64 -8.10 -13.70
C PRO A 178 -9.91 -7.84 -12.89
N PHE A 179 -9.79 -7.57 -11.59
CA PHE A 179 -10.93 -7.32 -10.70
C PHE A 179 -11.57 -5.96 -10.96
N PHE A 180 -10.74 -4.93 -11.13
CA PHE A 180 -11.17 -3.60 -11.56
C PHE A 180 -11.95 -3.67 -12.88
N LYS A 181 -11.40 -4.38 -13.89
CA LYS A 181 -12.03 -4.49 -15.20
C LYS A 181 -13.37 -5.22 -15.16
N LEU A 182 -13.52 -6.23 -14.30
CA LEU A 182 -14.79 -6.94 -14.11
C LEU A 182 -15.86 -6.01 -13.51
N ASP A 183 -15.51 -5.23 -12.50
CA ASP A 183 -16.42 -4.26 -11.87
C ASP A 183 -16.82 -3.15 -12.85
N ASP A 184 -15.85 -2.50 -13.48
CA ASP A 184 -16.10 -1.36 -14.37
C ASP A 184 -16.95 -1.76 -15.59
N ASN A 185 -16.73 -2.95 -16.15
CA ASN A 185 -17.56 -3.47 -17.24
C ASN A 185 -18.99 -3.80 -16.79
N ALA A 186 -19.18 -4.29 -15.56
CA ALA A 186 -20.49 -4.57 -15.02
C ALA A 186 -21.29 -3.28 -14.83
N LYS A 187 -20.68 -2.25 -14.22
CA LYS A 187 -21.29 -0.91 -14.05
C LYS A 187 -21.61 -0.27 -15.39
N LEU A 188 -20.67 -0.28 -16.34
CA LEU A 188 -20.88 0.25 -17.68
C LEU A 188 -22.03 -0.46 -18.43
N LYS A 189 -22.23 -1.77 -18.20
CA LYS A 189 -23.35 -2.50 -18.78
C LYS A 189 -24.68 -2.05 -18.19
N SER A 190 -24.75 -1.85 -16.87
CA SER A 190 -25.94 -1.31 -16.21
C SER A 190 -26.27 0.10 -16.70
N GLU A 191 -25.28 1.00 -16.75
CA GLU A 191 -25.44 2.39 -17.23
C GLU A 191 -25.94 2.51 -18.67
N LYS A 192 -25.78 1.48 -19.50
CA LYS A 192 -26.27 1.47 -20.90
C LYS A 192 -27.66 0.85 -21.06
N ASN A 193 -28.11 0.10 -20.07
CA ASN A 193 -29.43 -0.53 -20.06
C ASN A 193 -30.49 0.34 -19.38
N ASP A 194 -30.06 1.39 -18.68
CA ASP A 194 -30.87 2.48 -18.13
C ASP A 194 -31.02 3.62 -19.15
#